data_AF-A0A5E5BKU8-F1
#
_entry.id   AF-A0A5E5BKU8-F1
#
_cell.length_a   1.000
_cell.length_b   1.000
_cell.length_c   1.000
_cell.angle_alpha   90.00
_cell.angle_beta   90.00
_cell.angle_gamma   90.00
#
_symmetry.space_group_name_H-M   'P 1'
#
loop_
_entity.id
_entity.type
_entity.pdbx_description
1 polymer ?
#
loop_
_entity_poly.entity_id
_entity_poly.type
_entity_poly.pdbx_seq_one_letter_code
_entity_poly.pdbx_strand_id
1 'polypeptide(L)'
;MRAERRTPLSVFELSRVGASAELPGARLTAEQACASGPGVQLRARCGGDTLGFWVPEPAWCEWMAPQLAIHAWTQVPAELLPLVAGWTLAPLDGWWQQLGGDALCEPEVRAGDAPPPGWRFTLQDGARRLPLYVQEAPARVLQALLAALEPSPEQHHELALALGWCQLAGDALAQVAVGDALPVLGMAESLDTLWLHPEASPGQLQLRDAQLAVVAPAPVPLADDLPDTVRLAVEVGRARVSAAALAAWTPGADVPLDARAHVALRLTQGERLWGQGQLLRLDDGWAVRLDARAD
;
A
#
# COMPACT_ATOMS: atom_id res chain seq x y z
N MET A 1 -5.69 19.73 -12.07
CA MET A 1 -5.10 19.05 -10.91
C MET A 1 -5.07 17.56 -11.23
N ARG A 2 -3.94 17.03 -11.72
CA ARG A 2 -3.82 15.57 -11.92
C ARG A 2 -3.82 14.96 -10.52
N ALA A 3 -4.77 14.08 -10.21
CA ALA A 3 -4.68 13.28 -9.00
C ALA A 3 -3.34 12.53 -9.07
N GLU A 4 -2.43 12.83 -8.15
CA GLU A 4 -1.20 12.06 -8.01
C GLU A 4 -1.61 10.60 -7.85
N ARG A 5 -1.17 9.77 -8.80
CA ARG A 5 -1.43 8.33 -8.71
C ARG A 5 -0.75 7.85 -7.43
N ARG A 6 -1.52 7.26 -6.52
CA ARG A 6 -0.94 6.56 -5.37
C ARG A 6 0.08 5.56 -5.90
N THR A 7 1.28 5.58 -5.34
CA THR A 7 2.26 4.55 -5.62
C THR A 7 1.63 3.22 -5.22
N PRO A 8 1.57 2.23 -6.14
CA PRO A 8 1.00 0.96 -5.81
C PRO A 8 1.80 0.27 -4.70
N LEU A 9 1.10 -0.40 -3.79
CA LEU A 9 1.71 -1.12 -2.65
C LEU A 9 2.17 -2.52 -3.08
N SER A 10 3.32 -2.95 -2.55
CA SER A 10 3.76 -4.34 -2.62
C SER A 10 2.88 -5.28 -1.76
N VAL A 11 3.00 -6.60 -1.95
CA VAL A 11 2.35 -7.59 -1.04
C VAL A 11 2.68 -7.29 0.41
N PHE A 12 3.97 -7.06 0.66
CA PHE A 12 4.48 -6.78 1.99
C PHE A 12 3.78 -5.55 2.55
N GLU A 13 3.75 -4.44 1.81
CA GLU A 13 3.09 -3.22 2.26
C GLU A 13 1.58 -3.41 2.47
N LEU A 14 0.88 -4.11 1.58
CA LEU A 14 -0.54 -4.44 1.78
C LEU A 14 -0.76 -5.19 3.09
N SER A 15 0.07 -6.19 3.38
CA SER A 15 0.01 -6.97 4.62
C SER A 15 0.21 -6.13 5.89
N ARG A 16 0.75 -4.91 5.75
CA ARG A 16 1.01 -3.98 6.87
C ARG A 16 -0.05 -2.90 7.05
N VAL A 17 -1.05 -2.83 6.16
CA VAL A 17 -2.20 -1.97 6.41
C VAL A 17 -3.00 -2.54 7.58
N GLY A 18 -3.23 -1.71 8.60
CA GLY A 18 -3.86 -2.10 9.86
C GLY A 18 -2.95 -2.89 10.80
N ALA A 19 -1.70 -3.19 10.43
CA ALA A 19 -0.77 -3.94 11.27
C ALA A 19 -0.43 -3.15 12.54
N SER A 20 -0.15 -3.84 13.63
CA SER A 20 0.09 -3.20 14.92
C SER A 20 1.20 -3.86 15.74
N ALA A 21 1.75 -3.11 16.68
CA ALA A 21 2.65 -3.62 17.71
C ALA A 21 2.24 -3.04 19.07
N GLU A 22 2.44 -3.83 20.13
CA GLU A 22 2.29 -3.38 21.50
C GLU A 22 3.62 -2.81 21.99
N LEU A 23 3.55 -1.61 22.57
CA LEU A 23 4.65 -0.88 23.16
C LEU A 23 4.42 -0.79 24.67
N PRO A 24 5.45 -0.51 25.49
CA PRO A 24 5.25 -0.22 26.90
C PRO A 24 4.26 0.95 27.11
N GLY A 25 3.01 0.62 27.48
CA GLY A 25 1.96 1.61 27.74
C GLY A 25 1.28 2.22 26.51
N ALA A 26 1.58 1.74 25.29
CA ALA A 26 0.97 2.26 24.07
C ALA A 26 0.81 1.17 23.00
N ARG A 27 -0.01 1.43 21.99
CA ARG A 27 -0.14 0.60 20.80
C ARG A 27 0.24 1.42 19.58
N LEU A 28 1.04 0.85 18.69
CA LEU A 28 1.40 1.42 17.39
C LEU A 28 0.57 0.71 16.32
N THR A 29 -0.03 1.44 15.40
CA THR A 29 -0.76 0.88 14.25
C THR A 29 -0.33 1.58 12.97
N ALA A 30 -0.16 0.84 11.87
CA ALA A 30 0.16 1.39 10.57
C ALA A 30 -1.05 1.36 9.63
N GLU A 31 -1.19 2.37 8.79
CA GLU A 31 -2.20 2.42 7.73
C GLU A 31 -1.79 3.37 6.60
N GLN A 32 -2.52 3.33 5.49
CA GLN A 32 -2.44 4.35 4.44
C GLN A 32 -3.46 5.45 4.72
N ALA A 33 -3.01 6.69 4.80
CA ALA A 33 -3.87 7.83 5.07
C ALA A 33 -3.44 9.08 4.30
N CYS A 34 -4.38 10.01 4.15
CA CYS A 34 -4.10 11.36 3.68
C CYS A 34 -3.99 12.28 4.90
N ALA A 35 -2.96 13.12 4.92
CA ALA A 35 -2.86 14.22 5.86
C ALA A 35 -3.68 15.42 5.34
N SER A 36 -4.24 16.22 6.24
CA SER A 36 -4.93 17.46 5.89
C SER A 36 -4.96 18.43 7.08
N GLY A 37 -5.06 19.72 6.78
CA GLY A 37 -5.13 20.77 7.80
C GLY A 37 -3.76 21.21 8.32
N PRO A 38 -3.73 22.05 9.38
CA PRO A 38 -2.50 22.55 9.98
C PRO A 38 -1.82 21.48 10.85
N GLY A 39 -0.50 21.52 10.91
CA GLY A 39 0.28 20.59 11.71
C GLY A 39 1.74 20.99 11.85
N VAL A 40 2.48 20.11 12.52
CA VAL A 40 3.90 20.27 12.80
C VAL A 40 4.69 19.13 12.17
N GLN A 41 5.89 19.45 11.71
CA GLN A 41 6.88 18.45 11.31
C GLN A 41 7.73 18.09 12.52
N LEU A 42 7.78 16.80 12.82
CA LEU A 42 8.70 16.18 13.76
C LEU A 42 9.82 15.53 12.96
N ARG A 43 11.07 15.87 13.24
CA ARG A 43 12.23 15.23 12.63
C ARG A 43 13.14 14.66 13.70
N ALA A 44 13.80 13.57 13.39
CA ALA A 44 14.88 13.00 14.17
C ALA A 44 15.88 12.32 13.23
N ARG A 45 17.07 12.01 13.73
CA ARG A 45 18.06 11.19 13.02
C ARG A 45 18.05 9.76 13.55
N CYS A 46 18.14 8.80 12.64
CA CYS A 46 18.20 7.37 12.92
C CYS A 46 19.36 6.77 12.12
N GLY A 47 20.43 6.31 12.79
CA GLY A 47 21.58 5.72 12.09
C GLY A 47 22.25 6.67 11.08
N GLY A 48 22.20 7.97 11.34
CA GLY A 48 22.71 9.03 10.44
C GLY A 48 21.72 9.53 9.38
N ASP A 49 20.63 8.80 9.12
CA ASP A 49 19.58 9.19 8.19
C ASP A 49 18.49 10.04 8.88
N THR A 50 17.75 10.83 8.10
CA THR A 50 16.61 11.60 8.61
C THR A 50 15.34 10.77 8.62
N LEU A 51 14.62 10.79 9.74
CA LEU A 51 13.26 10.31 9.88
C LEU A 51 12.35 11.51 10.18
N GLY A 52 11.36 11.74 9.34
CA GLY A 52 10.47 12.88 9.38
C GLY A 52 9.01 12.46 9.37
N PHE A 53 8.27 12.98 10.33
CA PHE A 53 6.83 12.82 10.45
C PHE A 53 6.13 14.16 10.41
N TRP A 54 4.91 14.18 9.90
CA TRP A 54 3.98 15.28 10.09
C TRP A 54 2.86 14.86 11.04
N VAL A 55 2.43 15.77 11.90
CA VAL A 55 1.39 15.52 12.91
C VAL A 55 0.37 16.66 12.90
N PRO A 56 -0.95 16.38 12.89
CA PRO A 56 -1.97 17.39 13.12
C PRO A 56 -1.76 18.08 14.46
N GLU A 57 -1.71 19.40 14.46
CA GLU A 57 -1.41 20.18 15.68
C GLU A 57 -2.39 19.92 16.84
N PRO A 58 -3.72 19.79 16.62
CA PRO A 58 -4.65 19.46 17.71
C PRO A 58 -4.32 18.12 18.36
N ALA A 59 -4.02 17.09 17.56
CA ALA A 59 -3.68 15.76 18.07
C ALA A 59 -2.34 15.77 18.82
N TRP A 60 -1.37 16.56 18.35
CA TRP A 60 -0.10 16.74 19.04
C TRP A 60 -0.28 17.43 20.40
N CYS A 61 -1.09 18.50 20.47
CA CYS A 61 -1.38 19.18 21.73
C CYS A 61 -2.11 18.26 22.74
N GLU A 62 -3.10 17.50 22.28
CA GLU A 62 -3.80 16.50 23.12
C GLU A 62 -2.86 15.40 23.63
N TRP A 63 -1.94 14.95 22.79
CA TRP A 63 -0.92 13.98 23.18
C TRP A 63 -0.02 14.52 24.28
N MET A 64 0.43 15.77 24.16
CA MET A 64 1.33 16.42 25.12
C MET A 64 0.64 16.86 26.41
N ALA A 65 -0.69 17.02 26.42
CA ALA A 65 -1.43 17.64 27.52
C ALA A 65 -1.09 17.12 28.93
N PRO A 66 -0.83 15.81 29.17
CA PRO A 66 -0.49 15.33 30.50
C PRO A 66 0.88 15.77 31.01
N GLN A 67 1.85 16.06 30.13
CA GLN A 67 3.16 16.59 30.51
C GLN A 67 3.24 18.11 30.37
N LEU A 68 2.54 18.65 29.38
CA LEU A 68 2.59 20.06 29.00
C LEU A 68 1.25 20.47 28.40
N ALA A 69 0.45 21.21 29.18
CA ALA A 69 -0.84 21.74 28.74
C ALA A 69 -0.62 22.93 27.79
N ILE A 70 -0.69 22.67 26.48
CA ILE A 70 -0.58 23.65 25.39
C ILE A 70 -1.77 23.51 24.43
N HIS A 71 -2.06 24.59 23.71
CA HIS A 71 -3.10 24.64 22.67
C HIS A 71 -2.54 24.94 21.28
N ALA A 72 -1.26 25.32 21.20
CA ALA A 72 -0.55 25.50 19.95
C ALA A 72 0.95 25.26 20.17
N TRP A 73 1.66 24.79 19.15
CA TRP A 73 3.11 24.51 19.25
C TRP A 73 3.94 25.77 19.43
N THR A 74 3.44 26.90 18.93
CA THR A 74 4.05 28.23 19.08
C THR A 74 4.06 28.73 20.52
N GLN A 75 3.31 28.10 21.44
CA GLN A 75 3.37 28.41 22.87
C GLN A 75 4.60 27.81 23.56
N VAL A 76 5.26 26.82 22.95
CA VAL A 76 6.47 26.22 23.49
C VAL A 76 7.67 27.10 23.12
N PRO A 77 8.48 27.54 24.10
CA PRO A 77 9.72 28.28 23.83
C PRO A 77 10.64 27.49 22.90
N ALA A 78 11.31 28.18 21.97
CA ALA A 78 12.10 27.54 20.92
C ALA A 78 13.20 26.62 21.48
N GLU A 79 13.79 26.99 22.61
CA GLU A 79 14.80 26.22 23.34
C GLU A 79 14.28 24.91 23.94
N LEU A 80 12.96 24.78 24.16
CA LEU A 80 12.33 23.55 24.67
C LEU A 80 11.74 22.67 23.56
N LEU A 81 11.61 23.17 22.34
CA LEU A 81 11.06 22.40 21.22
C LEU A 81 11.78 21.06 20.99
N PRO A 82 13.13 20.97 21.04
CA PRO A 82 13.81 19.68 20.90
C PRO A 82 13.44 18.69 22.02
N LEU A 83 13.28 19.16 23.25
CA LEU A 83 12.87 18.30 24.38
C LEU A 83 11.45 17.77 24.16
N VAL A 84 10.53 18.63 23.74
CA VAL A 84 9.14 18.24 23.46
C VAL A 84 9.06 17.29 22.25
N ALA A 85 9.87 17.51 21.23
CA ALA A 85 10.01 16.60 20.09
C ALA A 85 10.45 15.20 20.57
N GLY A 86 11.48 15.16 21.42
CA GLY A 86 11.99 13.92 22.03
C GLY A 86 10.92 13.20 22.85
N TRP A 87 10.16 13.91 23.69
CA TRP A 87 9.04 13.31 24.44
C TRP A 87 7.94 12.77 23.54
N THR A 88 7.63 13.48 22.45
CA THR A 88 6.62 13.04 21.49
C THR A 88 7.03 11.72 20.82
N LEU A 89 8.31 11.58 20.46
CA LEU A 89 8.83 10.41 19.76
C LEU A 89 9.31 9.29 20.70
N ALA A 90 9.43 9.54 22.01
CA ALA A 90 9.99 8.59 22.98
C ALA A 90 9.35 7.18 22.95
N PRO A 91 8.03 7.00 22.82
CA PRO A 91 7.44 5.66 22.70
C PRO A 91 7.94 4.92 21.47
N LEU A 92 7.96 5.59 20.31
CA LEU A 92 8.43 5.01 19.05
C LEU A 92 9.93 4.69 19.13
N ASP A 93 10.74 5.60 19.68
CA ASP A 93 12.18 5.43 19.87
C ASP A 93 12.49 4.22 20.77
N GLY A 94 11.85 4.13 21.93
CA GLY A 94 12.05 3.02 22.86
C GLY A 94 11.68 1.66 22.26
N TRP A 95 10.58 1.59 21.51
CA TRP A 95 10.19 0.39 20.78
C TRP A 95 11.16 0.03 19.66
N TRP A 96 11.59 1.01 18.88
CA TRP A 96 12.53 0.82 17.79
C TRP A 96 13.88 0.30 18.28
N GLN A 97 14.40 0.85 19.39
CA GLN A 97 15.62 0.36 20.03
C GLN A 97 15.50 -1.06 20.59
N GLN A 98 14.33 -1.45 21.12
CA GLN A 98 14.09 -2.83 21.58
C GLN A 98 14.18 -3.85 20.44
N LEU A 99 13.89 -3.43 19.21
CA LEU A 99 14.02 -4.23 17.99
C LEU A 99 15.46 -4.24 17.44
N GLY A 100 16.40 -3.59 18.13
CA GLY A 100 17.79 -3.45 17.70
C GLY A 100 18.04 -2.28 16.74
N GLY A 101 17.08 -1.36 16.60
CA GLY A 101 17.22 -0.14 15.82
C GLY A 101 18.13 0.90 16.48
N ASP A 102 18.68 1.80 15.67
CA ASP A 102 19.43 2.96 16.17
C ASP A 102 18.50 3.95 16.89
N ALA A 103 18.98 4.53 17.99
CA ALA A 103 18.24 5.54 18.73
C ALA A 103 17.90 6.76 17.86
N LEU A 104 16.71 7.32 18.07
CA LEU A 104 16.29 8.58 17.48
C LEU A 104 16.99 9.74 18.20
N CYS A 105 17.87 10.44 17.50
CA CYS A 105 18.63 11.56 18.05
C CYS A 105 18.30 12.89 17.34
N GLU A 106 18.73 13.99 17.96
CA GLU A 106 18.50 15.36 17.45
C GLU A 106 17.03 15.63 17.07
N PRO A 107 16.06 15.36 17.98
CA PRO A 107 14.66 15.56 17.66
C PRO A 107 14.33 17.04 17.53
N GLU A 108 13.52 17.39 16.54
CA GLU A 108 13.16 18.77 16.21
C GLU A 108 11.67 18.90 15.87
N VAL A 109 11.07 20.04 16.24
CA VAL A 109 9.72 20.44 15.80
C VAL A 109 9.82 21.69 14.96
N ARG A 110 9.15 21.71 13.80
CA ARG A 110 9.03 22.90 12.94
C ARG A 110 7.62 22.99 12.37
N ALA A 111 7.23 24.17 11.91
CA ALA A 111 6.04 24.30 11.06
C ALA A 111 6.23 23.50 9.77
N GLY A 112 5.15 22.92 9.26
CA GLY A 112 5.19 22.36 7.92
C GLY A 112 3.85 21.91 7.39
N ASP A 113 3.80 21.79 6.07
CA ASP A 113 2.59 21.41 5.35
C ASP A 113 2.31 19.91 5.47
N ALA A 114 1.03 19.57 5.36
CA ALA A 114 0.58 18.18 5.33
C ALA A 114 1.23 17.43 4.14
N PRO A 115 1.83 16.24 4.37
CA PRO A 115 2.41 15.46 3.30
C PRO A 115 1.34 14.90 2.34
N PRO A 116 1.75 14.47 1.13
CA PRO A 116 0.87 13.72 0.24
C PRO A 116 0.42 12.39 0.89
N PRO A 117 -0.57 11.69 0.30
CA PRO A 117 -1.03 10.40 0.80
C PRO A 117 0.12 9.40 0.96
N GLY A 118 0.14 8.68 2.08
CA GLY A 118 1.18 7.71 2.37
C GLY A 118 0.98 6.98 3.68
N TRP A 119 2.07 6.43 4.20
CA TRP A 119 2.07 5.71 5.48
C TRP A 119 1.80 6.64 6.66
N ARG A 120 0.92 6.20 7.55
CA ARG A 120 0.67 6.81 8.85
C ARG A 120 0.87 5.76 9.93
N PHE A 121 1.63 6.14 10.95
CA PHE A 121 1.75 5.40 12.19
C PHE A 121 0.91 6.10 13.26
N THR A 122 -0.02 5.40 13.89
CA THR A 122 -0.81 5.94 15.00
C THR A 122 -0.31 5.35 16.30
N LEU A 123 0.25 6.19 17.17
CA LEU A 123 0.49 5.84 18.58
C LEU A 123 -0.79 6.06 19.37
N GLN A 124 -1.19 5.06 20.15
CA GLN A 124 -2.37 5.12 21.01
C GLN A 124 -1.98 4.79 22.45
N ASP A 125 -2.31 5.68 23.38
CA ASP A 125 -2.18 5.47 24.83
C ASP A 125 -3.54 5.74 25.48
N GLY A 126 -4.22 4.65 25.88
CA GLY A 126 -5.61 4.70 26.32
C GLY A 126 -6.52 5.30 25.24
N ALA A 127 -7.14 6.43 25.55
CA ALA A 127 -7.99 7.18 24.62
C ALA A 127 -7.22 8.19 23.74
N ARG A 128 -5.97 8.52 24.08
CA ARG A 128 -5.15 9.49 23.34
C ARG A 128 -4.60 8.86 22.08
N ARG A 129 -4.55 9.63 20.99
CA ARG A 129 -4.05 9.19 19.69
C ARG A 129 -3.13 10.23 19.09
N LEU A 130 -1.95 9.81 18.68
CA LEU A 130 -0.99 10.64 17.97
C LEU A 130 -0.72 10.03 16.59
N PRO A 131 -1.31 10.58 15.53
CA PRO A 131 -1.02 10.17 14.17
C PRO A 131 0.30 10.81 13.68
N LEU A 132 1.25 9.98 13.30
CA LEU A 132 2.55 10.31 12.72
C LEU A 132 2.52 9.95 11.23
N TYR A 133 2.28 10.94 10.37
CA TYR A 133 2.29 10.76 8.92
C TYR A 133 3.74 10.76 8.43
N VAL A 134 4.17 9.68 7.78
CA VAL A 134 5.55 9.55 7.28
C VAL A 134 5.74 10.54 6.13
N GLN A 135 6.65 11.50 6.34
CA GLN A 135 7.01 12.50 5.33
C GLN A 135 8.37 12.21 4.72
N GLU A 136 9.32 11.75 5.53
CA GLU A 136 10.67 11.41 5.12
C GLU A 136 11.10 10.16 5.89
N ALA A 137 11.44 9.10 5.18
CA ALA A 137 12.03 7.91 5.78
C ALA A 137 12.86 7.19 4.72
N PRO A 138 14.11 6.78 5.02
CA PRO A 138 14.83 5.86 4.15
C PRO A 138 13.98 4.61 3.94
N ALA A 139 13.89 4.13 2.69
CA ALA A 139 13.08 2.97 2.36
C ALA A 139 13.39 1.76 3.26
N ARG A 140 14.68 1.55 3.58
CA ARG A 140 15.14 0.51 4.52
C ARG A 140 14.56 0.64 5.93
N VAL A 141 14.47 1.87 6.45
CA VAL A 141 13.97 2.14 7.80
C VAL A 141 12.45 1.96 7.83
N LEU A 142 11.74 2.54 6.85
CA LEU A 142 10.29 2.36 6.74
C LEU A 142 9.92 0.88 6.60
N GLN A 143 10.64 0.14 5.76
CA GLN A 143 10.43 -1.30 5.59
C GLN A 143 10.67 -2.06 6.90
N ALA A 144 11.72 -1.72 7.65
CA ALA A 144 12.00 -2.36 8.94
C ALA A 144 10.94 -2.04 10.01
N LEU A 145 10.48 -0.78 10.09
CA LEU A 145 9.38 -0.37 10.98
C LEU A 145 8.11 -1.15 10.66
N LEU A 146 7.74 -1.23 9.38
CA LEU A 146 6.57 -1.98 8.92
C LEU A 146 6.72 -3.49 9.18
N ALA A 147 7.93 -4.04 9.02
CA ALA A 147 8.19 -5.47 9.23
C ALA A 147 8.08 -5.88 10.69
N ALA A 148 8.36 -4.96 11.61
CA ALA A 148 8.24 -5.18 13.04
C ALA A 148 6.80 -5.16 13.58
N LEU A 149 5.83 -4.78 12.75
CA LEU A 149 4.41 -4.84 13.11
C LEU A 149 3.84 -6.23 12.86
N GLU A 150 2.88 -6.64 13.67
CA GLU A 150 2.11 -7.85 13.44
C GLU A 150 0.94 -7.56 12.49
N PRO A 151 0.72 -8.38 11.43
CA PRO A 151 -0.41 -8.19 10.52
C PRO A 151 -1.74 -8.22 11.28
N SER A 152 -2.69 -7.37 10.89
CA SER A 152 -4.02 -7.39 11.51
C SER A 152 -4.77 -8.67 11.14
N PRO A 153 -5.31 -9.43 12.12
CA PRO A 153 -6.11 -10.62 11.84
C PRO A 153 -7.49 -10.28 11.24
N GLU A 154 -7.97 -9.05 11.44
CA GLU A 154 -9.28 -8.59 10.96
C GLU A 154 -9.18 -7.98 9.55
N GLN A 155 -8.00 -7.50 9.17
CA GLN A 155 -7.78 -6.82 7.90
C GLN A 155 -7.84 -7.81 6.73
N HIS A 156 -8.69 -7.46 5.75
CA HIS A 156 -8.79 -8.15 4.48
C HIS A 156 -8.65 -7.16 3.33
N HIS A 157 -8.14 -7.66 2.21
CA HIS A 157 -7.97 -6.92 0.97
C HIS A 157 -8.78 -7.58 -0.13
N GLU A 158 -9.53 -6.78 -0.88
CA GLU A 158 -10.20 -7.24 -2.09
C GLU A 158 -9.32 -6.89 -3.28
N LEU A 159 -8.73 -7.91 -3.89
CA LEU A 159 -7.76 -7.78 -4.98
C LEU A 159 -8.35 -8.37 -6.26
N ALA A 160 -8.07 -7.74 -7.39
CA ALA A 160 -8.44 -8.28 -8.69
C ALA A 160 -7.56 -9.49 -9.03
N LEU A 161 -8.18 -10.50 -9.64
CA LEU A 161 -7.53 -11.64 -10.25
C LEU A 161 -7.49 -11.42 -11.76
N ALA A 162 -6.30 -11.31 -12.32
CA ALA A 162 -6.11 -11.04 -13.74
C ALA A 162 -5.39 -12.19 -14.44
N LEU A 163 -5.80 -12.51 -15.67
CA LEU A 163 -5.06 -13.43 -16.53
C LEU A 163 -3.75 -12.83 -17.00
N GLY A 164 -3.72 -11.51 -17.19
CA GLY A 164 -2.59 -10.80 -17.76
C GLY A 164 -3.03 -9.43 -18.21
N TRP A 165 -2.38 -8.89 -19.23
CA TRP A 165 -2.63 -7.51 -19.68
C TRP A 165 -2.67 -7.39 -21.19
N CYS A 166 -3.56 -6.53 -21.67
CA CYS A 166 -3.48 -6.01 -23.03
C CYS A 166 -2.64 -4.74 -23.00
N GLN A 167 -1.60 -4.67 -23.83
CA GLN A 167 -0.78 -3.48 -24.00
C GLN A 167 -1.09 -2.84 -25.35
N LEU A 168 -1.44 -1.57 -25.32
CA LEU A 168 -1.86 -0.79 -26.47
C LEU A 168 -1.00 0.47 -26.57
N ALA A 169 -0.75 0.96 -27.79
CA ALA A 169 -0.26 2.33 -27.95
C ALA A 169 -1.31 3.32 -27.42
N GLY A 170 -0.87 4.46 -26.90
CA GLY A 170 -1.73 5.41 -26.19
C GLY A 170 -2.88 5.96 -27.03
N ASP A 171 -2.63 6.20 -28.32
CA ASP A 171 -3.62 6.63 -29.30
C ASP A 171 -4.49 5.49 -29.85
N ALA A 172 -3.99 4.24 -29.81
CA ALA A 172 -4.70 3.07 -30.29
C ALA A 172 -5.93 2.74 -29.42
N LEU A 173 -5.93 3.07 -28.13
CA LEU A 173 -7.05 2.80 -27.22
C LEU A 173 -8.37 3.42 -27.70
N ALA A 174 -8.32 4.59 -28.34
CA ALA A 174 -9.50 5.25 -28.89
C ALA A 174 -10.09 4.50 -30.10
N GLN A 175 -9.23 3.80 -30.85
CA GLN A 175 -9.57 3.15 -32.12
C GLN A 175 -10.09 1.72 -31.92
N VAL A 176 -9.89 1.11 -30.75
CA VAL A 176 -10.38 -0.24 -30.46
C VAL A 176 -11.92 -0.29 -30.51
N ALA A 177 -12.45 -1.17 -31.34
CA ALA A 177 -13.86 -1.40 -31.55
C ALA A 177 -14.34 -2.71 -30.91
N VAL A 178 -15.65 -2.80 -30.68
CA VAL A 178 -16.29 -4.07 -30.34
C VAL A 178 -16.08 -5.05 -31.49
N GLY A 179 -15.67 -6.27 -31.15
CA GLY A 179 -15.27 -7.32 -32.08
C GLY A 179 -13.76 -7.49 -32.21
N ASP A 180 -12.96 -6.46 -31.84
CA ASP A 180 -11.51 -6.54 -31.92
C ASP A 180 -10.95 -7.56 -30.92
N ALA A 181 -9.93 -8.30 -31.34
CA ALA A 181 -9.19 -9.23 -30.50
C ALA A 181 -7.88 -8.58 -30.03
N LEU A 182 -7.76 -8.41 -28.71
CA LEU A 182 -6.59 -7.80 -28.08
C LEU A 182 -5.69 -8.89 -27.49
N PRO A 183 -4.39 -8.95 -27.82
CA PRO A 183 -3.49 -9.97 -27.28
C PRO A 183 -3.34 -9.81 -25.76
N VAL A 184 -3.27 -10.94 -25.04
CA VAL A 184 -3.03 -10.99 -23.60
C VAL A 184 -1.59 -11.37 -23.34
N LEU A 185 -0.85 -10.45 -22.74
CA LEU A 185 0.53 -10.63 -22.32
C LEU A 185 0.60 -11.07 -20.86
N GLY A 186 1.61 -11.86 -20.53
CA GLY A 186 1.88 -12.31 -19.15
C GLY A 186 0.93 -13.38 -18.62
N MET A 187 0.03 -13.90 -19.45
CA MET A 187 -0.82 -15.02 -19.08
C MET A 187 -0.01 -16.30 -18.99
N ALA A 188 -0.26 -17.07 -17.93
CA ALA A 188 0.34 -18.39 -17.75
C ALA A 188 -0.21 -19.39 -18.78
N GLU A 189 0.44 -20.55 -18.90
CA GLU A 189 -0.03 -21.62 -19.77
C GLU A 189 -1.41 -22.16 -19.34
N SER A 190 -1.67 -22.15 -18.03
CA SER A 190 -2.92 -22.60 -17.43
C SER A 190 -3.80 -21.43 -16.96
N LEU A 191 -5.11 -21.60 -17.11
CA LEU A 191 -6.13 -20.60 -16.76
C LEU A 191 -6.35 -20.42 -15.25
N ASP A 192 -5.83 -21.33 -14.45
CA ASP A 192 -5.90 -21.30 -12.98
C ASP A 192 -4.81 -20.41 -12.36
N THR A 193 -3.81 -19.98 -13.14
CA THR A 193 -2.73 -19.13 -12.65
C THR A 193 -3.01 -17.67 -13.00
N LEU A 194 -3.24 -16.86 -11.97
CA LEU A 194 -3.77 -15.52 -12.06
C LEU A 194 -2.86 -14.54 -11.32
N TRP A 195 -2.67 -13.36 -11.88
CA TRP A 195 -2.04 -12.23 -11.22
C TRP A 195 -2.98 -11.62 -10.19
N LEU A 196 -2.44 -11.28 -9.02
CA LEU A 196 -3.11 -10.30 -8.15
C LEU A 196 -2.83 -8.88 -8.68
N HIS A 197 -3.82 -7.99 -8.64
CA HIS A 197 -3.80 -6.61 -9.14
C HIS A 197 -4.80 -5.78 -8.28
N PRO A 198 -4.78 -4.42 -8.19
CA PRO A 198 -4.00 -3.38 -8.90
C PRO A 198 -2.67 -2.97 -8.28
N GLU A 199 -2.35 -3.52 -7.12
CA GLU A 199 -1.25 -3.05 -6.29
C GLU A 199 0.07 -3.73 -6.69
N ALA A 200 0.96 -3.01 -7.36
CA ALA A 200 2.36 -3.33 -7.72
C ALA A 200 2.58 -4.73 -8.30
N SER A 201 1.49 -5.34 -8.79
CA SER A 201 1.36 -6.78 -9.01
C SER A 201 1.96 -7.62 -7.86
N PRO A 202 1.20 -7.98 -6.81
CA PRO A 202 1.72 -8.66 -5.64
C PRO A 202 2.35 -10.04 -6.00
N GLY A 203 1.93 -10.61 -7.12
CA GLY A 203 2.50 -11.81 -7.70
C GLY A 203 1.41 -12.64 -8.39
N GLN A 204 1.74 -13.89 -8.72
CA GLN A 204 0.80 -14.85 -9.27
C GLN A 204 0.33 -15.84 -8.21
N LEU A 205 -0.92 -16.26 -8.34
CA LEU A 205 -1.55 -17.34 -7.59
C LEU A 205 -1.99 -18.43 -8.56
N GLN A 206 -1.67 -19.68 -8.27
CA GLN A 206 -2.35 -20.82 -8.88
C GLN A 206 -3.55 -21.18 -8.01
N LEU A 207 -4.77 -20.91 -8.49
CA LEU A 207 -6.01 -21.29 -7.81
C LEU A 207 -6.15 -22.81 -7.79
N ARG A 208 -6.36 -23.39 -6.60
CA ARG A 208 -6.77 -24.79 -6.45
C ARG A 208 -8.29 -24.91 -6.47
N ASP A 209 -8.95 -23.99 -5.80
CA ASP A 209 -10.39 -23.80 -5.80
C ASP A 209 -10.74 -22.34 -5.44
N ALA A 210 -12.01 -22.08 -5.11
CA ALA A 210 -12.48 -20.74 -4.75
C ALA A 210 -12.00 -20.26 -3.38
N GLN A 211 -11.43 -21.12 -2.53
CA GLN A 211 -11.01 -20.80 -1.16
C GLN A 211 -9.50 -20.98 -0.92
N LEU A 212 -8.80 -21.62 -1.85
CA LEU A 212 -7.39 -21.94 -1.72
C LEU A 212 -6.63 -21.67 -3.02
N ALA A 213 -5.48 -21.02 -2.87
CA ALA A 213 -4.49 -20.89 -3.93
C ALA A 213 -3.08 -21.18 -3.42
N VAL A 214 -2.14 -21.36 -4.35
CA VAL A 214 -0.71 -21.48 -4.07
C VAL A 214 0.00 -20.29 -4.70
N VAL A 215 0.91 -19.65 -3.99
CA VAL A 215 1.77 -18.60 -4.58
C VAL A 215 2.61 -19.22 -5.68
N ALA A 216 2.39 -18.80 -6.92
CA ALA A 216 3.20 -19.25 -8.04
C ALA A 216 4.51 -18.45 -8.09
N PRO A 217 5.62 -19.08 -8.52
CA PRO A 217 6.83 -18.33 -8.84
C PRO A 217 6.53 -17.44 -10.04
N ALA A 218 6.38 -16.15 -9.79
CA ALA A 218 6.15 -15.17 -10.86
C ALA A 218 7.50 -14.72 -11.44
N PRO A 219 7.64 -14.65 -12.77
CA PRO A 219 8.74 -13.94 -13.38
C PRO A 219 8.73 -12.47 -12.94
N VAL A 220 9.91 -11.90 -12.68
CA VAL A 220 10.15 -10.45 -12.50
C VAL A 220 9.45 -9.70 -13.65
N PRO A 221 8.76 -8.57 -13.40
CA PRO A 221 7.58 -8.19 -14.17
C PRO A 221 7.80 -8.14 -15.69
N LEU A 222 6.80 -8.68 -16.40
CA LEU A 222 6.88 -9.08 -17.81
C LEU A 222 6.57 -7.96 -18.82
N ALA A 223 6.41 -6.72 -18.40
CA ALA A 223 6.22 -5.61 -19.31
C ALA A 223 6.86 -4.36 -18.72
N ASP A 224 7.94 -3.90 -19.35
CA ASP A 224 8.42 -2.54 -19.14
C ASP A 224 7.24 -1.59 -19.36
N ASP A 225 7.09 -0.61 -18.48
CA ASP A 225 6.23 0.54 -18.73
C ASP A 225 6.81 1.30 -19.94
N LEU A 226 6.46 0.84 -21.13
CA LEU A 226 6.89 1.48 -22.37
C LEU A 226 6.24 2.87 -22.43
N PRO A 227 7.02 3.92 -22.75
CA PRO A 227 6.49 5.26 -22.94
C PRO A 227 5.30 5.24 -23.92
N ASP A 228 4.28 6.03 -23.63
CA ASP A 228 3.08 6.17 -24.45
C ASP A 228 2.29 4.86 -24.69
N THR A 229 2.37 3.89 -23.78
CA THR A 229 1.49 2.71 -23.80
C THR A 229 0.41 2.77 -22.72
N VAL A 230 -0.77 2.23 -23.06
CA VAL A 230 -1.87 1.97 -22.14
C VAL A 230 -1.92 0.48 -21.85
N ARG A 231 -1.95 0.15 -20.57
CA ARG A 231 -2.11 -1.21 -20.08
C ARG A 231 -3.52 -1.40 -19.54
N LEU A 232 -4.22 -2.41 -20.05
CA LEU A 232 -5.49 -2.88 -19.53
C LEU A 232 -5.29 -4.24 -18.87
N ALA A 233 -5.66 -4.39 -17.60
CA ALA A 233 -5.67 -5.69 -16.94
C ALA A 233 -6.88 -6.50 -17.42
N VAL A 234 -6.65 -7.77 -17.72
CA VAL A 234 -7.71 -8.73 -18.09
C VAL A 234 -8.17 -9.43 -16.83
N GLU A 235 -9.13 -8.84 -16.13
CA GLU A 235 -9.68 -9.33 -14.87
C GLU A 235 -10.72 -10.43 -15.11
N VAL A 236 -10.50 -11.59 -14.47
CA VAL A 236 -11.43 -12.73 -14.45
C VAL A 236 -12.31 -12.74 -13.21
N GLY A 237 -11.92 -12.02 -12.16
CA GLY A 237 -12.59 -12.07 -10.88
C GLY A 237 -11.88 -11.25 -9.81
N ARG A 238 -12.30 -11.46 -8.57
CA ARG A 238 -11.67 -10.87 -7.39
C ARG A 238 -11.43 -11.92 -6.32
N ALA A 239 -10.42 -11.70 -5.49
CA ALA A 239 -10.14 -12.50 -4.32
C ALA A 239 -10.13 -11.60 -3.08
N ARG A 240 -10.80 -12.04 -2.03
CA ARG A 240 -10.61 -11.49 -0.68
C ARG A 240 -9.49 -12.26 0.00
N VAL A 241 -8.44 -11.58 0.43
CA VAL A 241 -7.26 -12.18 1.06
C VAL A 241 -6.98 -11.47 2.39
N SER A 242 -6.62 -12.21 3.45
CA SER A 242 -6.30 -11.62 4.75
C SER A 242 -4.89 -11.01 4.75
N ALA A 243 -4.67 -9.98 5.58
CA ALA A 243 -3.32 -9.40 5.74
C ALA A 243 -2.30 -10.44 6.23
N ALA A 244 -2.72 -11.39 7.08
CA ALA A 244 -1.87 -12.49 7.54
C ALA A 244 -1.42 -13.41 6.38
N ALA A 245 -2.32 -13.75 5.45
CA ALA A 245 -1.98 -14.55 4.29
C ALA A 245 -1.02 -13.81 3.34
N LEU A 246 -1.19 -12.50 3.17
CA LEU A 246 -0.24 -11.66 2.43
C LEU A 246 1.11 -11.55 3.14
N ALA A 247 1.16 -11.52 4.47
CA ALA A 247 2.42 -11.46 5.21
C ALA A 247 3.25 -12.75 5.08
N ALA A 248 2.59 -13.90 4.88
CA ALA A 248 3.22 -15.19 4.66
C ALA A 248 3.58 -15.47 3.19
N TRP A 249 3.47 -14.46 2.32
CA TRP A 249 3.61 -14.61 0.87
C TRP A 249 5.00 -15.07 0.46
N THR A 250 5.08 -16.33 0.06
CA THR A 250 6.31 -16.96 -0.41
C THR A 250 5.98 -17.98 -1.51
N PRO A 251 6.78 -18.10 -2.59
CA PRO A 251 6.51 -19.06 -3.65
C PRO A 251 6.32 -20.49 -3.10
N GLY A 252 5.25 -21.15 -3.53
CA GLY A 252 4.86 -22.48 -3.08
C GLY A 252 4.00 -22.51 -1.80
N ALA A 253 3.80 -21.38 -1.12
CA ALA A 253 2.94 -21.34 0.06
C ALA A 253 1.45 -21.34 -0.32
N ASP A 254 0.66 -22.00 0.54
CA ASP A 254 -0.79 -21.96 0.49
C ASP A 254 -1.30 -20.59 0.96
N VAL A 255 -2.26 -20.04 0.21
CA VAL A 255 -2.92 -18.76 0.47
C VAL A 255 -4.41 -19.00 0.59
N PRO A 256 -4.96 -18.98 1.82
CA PRO A 256 -6.40 -18.91 2.02
C PRO A 256 -6.96 -17.62 1.45
N LEU A 257 -8.02 -17.72 0.66
CA LEU A 257 -8.69 -16.59 0.03
C LEU A 257 -10.19 -16.87 -0.16
N ASP A 258 -10.97 -15.89 -0.61
CA ASP A 258 -12.33 -16.09 -1.14
C ASP A 258 -12.39 -15.51 -2.55
N ALA A 259 -12.28 -16.36 -3.57
CA ALA A 259 -12.27 -15.99 -4.98
C ALA A 259 -13.66 -16.05 -5.61
N ARG A 260 -13.98 -15.03 -6.38
CA ARG A 260 -15.26 -14.89 -7.11
C ARG A 260 -14.98 -14.49 -8.54
N ALA A 261 -15.41 -15.34 -9.47
CA ALA A 261 -15.33 -15.05 -10.89
C ALA A 261 -16.32 -13.93 -11.27
N HIS A 262 -15.94 -13.11 -12.23
CA HIS A 262 -16.85 -12.24 -12.95
C HIS A 262 -17.69 -13.06 -13.94
N VAL A 263 -18.87 -12.53 -14.28
CA VAL A 263 -19.76 -13.14 -15.29
C VAL A 263 -19.13 -13.09 -16.70
N ALA A 264 -18.32 -12.06 -16.96
CA ALA A 264 -17.55 -11.89 -18.20
C ALA A 264 -16.18 -11.32 -17.85
N LEU A 265 -15.20 -11.49 -18.75
CA LEU A 265 -13.89 -10.86 -18.56
C LEU A 265 -14.04 -9.36 -18.58
N ARG A 266 -13.29 -8.68 -17.72
CA ARG A 266 -13.25 -7.23 -17.64
C ARG A 266 -11.88 -6.75 -18.09
N LEU A 267 -11.85 -5.73 -18.93
CA LEU A 267 -10.63 -4.98 -19.22
C LEU A 267 -10.65 -3.73 -18.35
N THR A 268 -9.67 -3.55 -17.47
CA THR A 268 -9.62 -2.45 -16.50
C THR A 268 -8.34 -1.64 -16.63
N GLN A 269 -8.44 -0.34 -16.39
CA GLN A 269 -7.28 0.54 -16.20
C GLN A 269 -7.28 1.05 -14.76
N GLY A 270 -6.43 0.45 -13.92
CA GLY A 270 -6.56 0.59 -12.47
C GLY A 270 -7.92 0.04 -12.01
N GLU A 271 -8.71 0.83 -11.29
CA GLU A 271 -10.06 0.43 -10.88
C GLU A 271 -11.16 0.73 -11.92
N ARG A 272 -10.81 1.45 -13.00
CA ARG A 272 -11.80 1.85 -14.01
C ARG A 272 -12.05 0.71 -14.99
N LEU A 273 -13.30 0.27 -15.10
CA LEU A 273 -13.74 -0.61 -16.18
C LEU A 273 -13.65 0.12 -17.53
N TRP A 274 -12.99 -0.49 -18.50
CA TRP A 274 -12.88 0.01 -19.86
C TRP A 274 -13.74 -0.79 -20.85
N GLY A 275 -13.88 -2.09 -20.63
CA GLY A 275 -14.69 -2.95 -21.50
C GLY A 275 -14.86 -4.35 -20.95
N GLN A 276 -15.62 -5.16 -21.67
CA GLN A 276 -15.88 -6.56 -21.36
C GLN A 276 -15.69 -7.43 -22.59
N GLY A 277 -15.28 -8.67 -22.38
CA GLY A 277 -14.99 -9.57 -23.49
C GLY A 277 -14.93 -11.04 -23.13
N GLN A 278 -14.52 -11.81 -24.12
CA GLN A 278 -14.36 -13.25 -24.04
C GLN A 278 -12.91 -13.64 -24.36
N LEU A 279 -12.41 -14.65 -23.65
CA LEU A 279 -11.10 -15.21 -23.93
C LEU A 279 -11.15 -16.01 -25.24
N LEU A 280 -10.17 -15.78 -26.11
CA LEU A 280 -9.93 -16.53 -27.33
C LEU A 280 -8.55 -17.17 -27.29
N ARG A 281 -8.46 -18.42 -27.74
CA ARG A 281 -7.19 -19.07 -28.06
C ARG A 281 -6.89 -18.83 -29.53
N LEU A 282 -5.76 -18.22 -29.81
CA LEU A 282 -5.18 -18.05 -31.15
C LEU A 282 -3.98 -18.99 -31.31
N ASP A 283 -3.48 -19.12 -32.54
CA ASP A 283 -2.33 -19.99 -32.84
C ASP A 283 -1.05 -19.52 -32.12
N ASP A 284 -0.91 -18.21 -31.90
CA ASP A 284 0.24 -17.54 -31.31
C ASP A 284 0.04 -17.13 -29.84
N GLY A 285 -1.11 -17.44 -29.23
CA GLY A 285 -1.34 -17.16 -27.82
C GLY A 285 -2.80 -16.97 -27.41
N TRP A 286 -3.00 -16.15 -26.39
CA TRP A 286 -4.31 -15.80 -25.87
C TRP A 286 -4.66 -14.36 -26.23
N ALA A 287 -5.93 -14.13 -26.55
CA ALA A 287 -6.47 -12.80 -26.81
C ALA A 287 -7.82 -12.63 -26.11
N VAL A 288 -8.23 -11.39 -25.86
CA VAL A 288 -9.61 -11.07 -25.45
C VAL A 288 -10.31 -10.41 -26.62
N ARG A 289 -11.42 -11.01 -27.07
CA ARG A 289 -12.33 -10.33 -27.99
C ARG A 289 -13.23 -9.40 -27.21
N LEU A 290 -13.24 -8.13 -27.59
CA LEU A 290 -14.08 -7.13 -26.97
C LEU A 290 -15.55 -7.34 -27.40
N ASP A 291 -16.43 -7.57 -26.44
CA ASP A 291 -17.88 -7.70 -26.69
C ASP A 291 -18.63 -6.40 -26.37
N ALA A 292 -18.11 -5.59 -25.43
CA ALA A 292 -18.70 -4.30 -25.06
C ALA A 292 -17.64 -3.33 -24.53
N ARG A 293 -17.86 -2.01 -24.73
CA ARG A 293 -17.11 -0.94 -24.08
C ARG A 293 -17.88 -0.42 -22.87
N ALA A 294 -17.15 0.00 -21.84
CA ALA A 294 -17.74 0.74 -20.74
C ALA A 294 -17.93 2.20 -21.18
N ASP A 295 -19.08 2.77 -20.85
CA ASP A 295 -19.45 4.17 -21.13
C ASP A 295 -18.57 5.18 -20.36
#